data_AF-A0A7C2INN1-F1
#
_entry.id   AF-A0A7C2INN1-F1
#
_cell.length_a   1.000
_cell.length_b   1.000
_cell.length_c   1.000
_cell.angle_alpha   90.00
_cell.angle_beta   90.00
_cell.angle_gamma   90.00
#
_symmetry.space_group_name_H-M   'P 1'
#
loop_
_entity.id
_entity.type
_entity.pdbx_description
1 polymer ?
#
loop_
_entity_poly.entity_id
_entity_poly.type
_entity_poly.pdbx_seq_one_letter_code
_entity_poly.pdbx_strand_id
1 'polypeptide(L)' 'TGPAHWELLLRARAVDQQVYIAGAAPARDPQAAYIAFGHSLVANPWGKVIARTGPEEAIIVAEIDLDYLARVRQELPLLK' A
#
# COMPACT_ATOMS: atom_id res chain seq x y z
N THR A 1 -15.27 -0.88 6.52
CA THR A 1 -14.69 -1.09 5.18
C THR A 1 -13.21 -1.43 5.23
N GLY A 2 -12.42 -0.87 6.16
CA GLY A 2 -10.99 -1.13 6.30
C GLY A 2 -10.55 -2.60 6.14
N PRO A 3 -10.97 -3.52 7.02
CA PRO A 3 -10.55 -4.91 6.97
C PRO A 3 -10.87 -5.64 5.65
N ALA A 4 -11.94 -5.23 4.98
CA ALA A 4 -12.40 -5.87 3.75
C ALA A 4 -11.74 -5.29 2.48
N HIS A 5 -11.47 -3.99 2.45
CA HIS A 5 -11.15 -3.29 1.19
C HIS A 5 -9.82 -2.56 1.19
N TRP A 6 -9.26 -2.16 2.34
CA TRP A 6 -8.10 -1.27 2.38
C TRP A 6 -6.89 -1.86 1.66
N GLU A 7 -6.43 -3.03 2.10
CA GLU A 7 -5.29 -3.70 1.49
C GLU A 7 -5.62 -4.11 0.04
N LEU A 8 -6.81 -4.66 -0.20
CA LEU A 8 -7.25 -5.10 -1.52
C LEU A 8 -7.16 -3.98 -2.56
N LEU A 9 -7.72 -2.80 -2.25
CA LEU A 9 -7.75 -1.68 -3.16
C LEU A 9 -6.36 -1.10 -3.41
N LEU A 10 -5.53 -0.95 -2.37
CA LEU A 10 -4.17 -0.43 -2.53
C LEU A 10 -3.30 -1.36 -3.38
N ARG A 11 -3.39 -2.68 -3.15
CA ARG A 11 -2.67 -3.68 -3.94
C ARG A 11 -3.16 -3.73 -5.38
N ALA A 12 -4.47 -3.66 -5.60
CA ALA A 12 -5.05 -3.63 -6.94
C ALA A 12 -4.52 -2.42 -7.74
N ARG A 13 -4.51 -1.22 -7.15
CA ARG A 13 -3.94 -0.03 -7.82
C ARG A 13 -2.46 -0.17 -8.13
N ALA A 14 -1.69 -0.81 -7.24
CA ALA A 14 -0.26 -1.04 -7.46
C ALA A 14 -0.01 -1.96 -8.66
N VAL A 15 -0.81 -3.03 -8.80
CA VAL A 15 -0.74 -3.99 -9.91
C VAL A 15 -1.22 -3.38 -11.22
N ASP A 16 -2.43 -2.81 -11.23
CA ASP A 16 -3.09 -2.35 -12.47
C ASP A 16 -2.31 -1.21 -13.14
N GLN A 17 -1.61 -0.40 -12.35
CA GLN A 17 -0.81 0.72 -12.85
C GLN A 17 0.70 0.42 -12.87
N GLN A 18 1.13 -0.74 -12.37
CA GLN A 18 2.53 -1.12 -12.22
C GLN A 18 3.37 0.00 -11.56
N VAL A 19 2.93 0.42 -10.37
CA VAL A 19 3.54 1.48 -9.54
C VAL A 19 3.65 1.05 -8.09
N TYR A 20 4.53 1.72 -7.35
CA TYR A 20 4.48 1.67 -5.90
C TYR A 20 3.28 2.50 -5.40
N ILE A 21 2.57 2.01 -4.39
CA ILE A 21 1.47 2.72 -3.72
C ILE A 21 1.78 2.80 -2.23
N ALA A 22 1.70 4.01 -1.67
CA ALA A 22 1.73 4.24 -0.23
C ALA A 22 0.34 4.67 0.24
N GLY A 23 -0.25 3.91 1.16
CA GLY A 23 -1.45 4.29 1.89
C GLY A 23 -1.05 4.72 3.30
N ALA A 24 -1.24 6.00 3.63
CA ALA A 24 -1.03 6.53 4.98
C ALA A 24 -2.39 6.80 5.64
N ALA A 25 -2.60 6.20 6.81
CA ALA A 25 -3.81 6.32 7.60
C ALA A 25 -3.47 6.72 9.05
N PRO A 26 -4.32 7.52 9.71
CA PRO A 26 -4.16 7.81 11.14
C PRO A 26 -4.19 6.54 11.99
N ALA A 27 -3.46 6.57 13.11
CA ALA A 27 -3.61 5.59 14.17
C ALA A 27 -5.06 5.58 14.67
N ARG A 28 -5.49 4.43 15.19
CA ARG A 28 -6.85 4.22 15.65
C ARG A 28 -7.08 4.91 16.99
N ASP A 29 -7.99 5.88 17.00
CA ASP A 29 -8.48 6.54 18.22
C ASP A 29 -9.92 6.10 18.51
N PRO A 30 -10.18 5.35 19.59
CA PRO A 30 -11.53 4.95 20.00
C PRO A 30 -12.45 6.11 20.41
N GLN A 31 -11.90 7.28 20.73
CA GLN A 31 -12.64 8.47 21.15
C GLN A 31 -12.97 9.42 19.99
N ALA A 32 -12.39 9.18 18.80
CA ALA A 32 -12.64 10.00 17.63
C ALA A 32 -14.06 9.79 17.06
N ALA A 33 -14.64 10.85 16.51
CA ALA A 33 -15.93 10.80 15.82
C ALA A 33 -15.91 9.82 14.63
N TYR A 34 -14.74 9.59 14.03
CA TYR A 34 -14.50 8.56 13.04
C TYR A 34 -13.29 7.71 13.45
N ILE A 35 -13.53 6.43 13.68
CA ILE A 35 -12.49 5.47 14.07
C ILE A 35 -11.79 4.99 12.79
N ALA A 36 -10.60 5.54 12.53
CA ALA A 36 -9.76 5.12 11.42
C ALA A 36 -9.36 3.65 11.52
N PHE A 37 -9.16 3.00 10.37
CA PHE A 37 -8.69 1.62 10.34
C PHE A 37 -7.21 1.51 10.74
N GLY A 38 -6.40 2.52 10.45
CA GLY A 38 -4.93 2.45 10.53
C GLY A 38 -4.37 1.60 9.40
N HIS A 39 -3.40 0.73 9.71
CA HIS A 39 -2.78 -0.18 8.74
C HIS A 39 -2.21 0.52 7.52
N SER A 40 -1.49 1.62 7.75
CA SER A 40 -0.65 2.26 6.73
C SER A 40 0.25 1.20 6.09
N LEU A 41 0.42 1.24 4.77
CA LEU A 41 1.20 0.25 4.05
C LEU A 41 1.83 0.81 2.79
N VAL A 42 2.89 0.13 2.32
CA VAL A 42 3.47 0.34 1.01
C VAL A 42 3.36 -0.95 0.21
N ALA A 43 2.79 -0.88 -0.99
CA ALA A 43 2.72 -1.98 -1.94
C ALA A 43 3.63 -1.71 -3.15
N ASN A 44 4.30 -2.74 -3.65
CA ASN A 44 5.16 -2.67 -4.83
C ASN A 44 4.35 -2.86 -6.14
N PRO A 45 4.97 -2.66 -7.32
CA PRO A 45 4.32 -2.81 -8.63
C PRO A 45 3.74 -4.20 -8.95
N TRP A 46 4.09 -5.23 -8.16
CA TRP A 46 3.53 -6.58 -8.27
C TRP A 46 2.39 -6.82 -7.26
N GLY A 47 1.94 -5.77 -6.58
CA GLY A 47 0.90 -5.85 -5.56
C GLY A 47 1.35 -6.49 -4.25
N LYS A 48 2.66 -6.69 -4.02
CA LYS A 48 3.17 -7.20 -2.74
C LYS A 48 3.26 -6.05 -1.74
N VAL A 49 2.71 -6.24 -0.54
CA VAL A 49 2.92 -5.31 0.59
C VAL A 49 4.35 -5.48 1.10
N ILE A 50 5.15 -4.42 1.05
CA ILE A 50 6.58 -4.42 1.42
C ILE A 50 6.83 -3.76 2.79
N ALA A 51 5.89 -2.96 3.29
CA ALA A 51 5.89 -2.42 4.64
C ALA A 51 4.45 -2.22 5.13
N ARG A 52 4.17 -2.42 6.42
CA ARG A 52 2.84 -2.17 7.02
C ARG A 52 2.92 -1.76 8.49
N THR A 53 2.00 -0.93 8.94
CA THR A 53 1.72 -0.69 10.37
C THR A 53 0.57 -1.58 10.86
N GLY A 54 0.41 -1.63 12.18
CA GLY A 54 -0.84 -1.99 12.83
C GLY A 54 -1.82 -0.81 12.90
N PRO A 55 -2.84 -0.90 13.76
CA PRO A 55 -3.73 0.22 14.08
C PRO A 55 -3.10 1.26 15.02
N GLU A 56 -1.97 0.97 15.65
CA GLU A 56 -1.30 1.86 16.61
C GLU A 56 -0.50 2.98 15.93
N GLU A 57 -0.08 3.98 16.72
CA GLU A 57 0.87 4.99 16.26
C GLU A 57 2.22 4.35 15.93
N ALA A 58 2.67 4.50 14.68
CA ALA A 58 3.87 3.87 14.19
C ALA A 58 4.43 4.60 12.96
N ILE A 59 5.72 4.39 12.72
CA ILE A 59 6.41 4.79 11.49
C ILE A 59 6.87 3.51 10.79
N ILE A 60 6.68 3.44 9.47
CA ILE A 60 7.25 2.41 8.61
C ILE A 60 8.16 3.05 7.57
N VAL A 61 9.21 2.35 7.21
CA VAL A 61 10.15 2.74 6.16
C VAL A 61 10.13 1.67 5.09
N ALA A 62 10.06 2.09 3.82
CA ALA A 62 10.12 1.21 2.67
C ALA A 62 11.09 1.80 1.63
N GLU A 63 11.91 0.94 1.04
CA GLU A 63 12.80 1.31 -0.06
C GLU A 63 12.07 1.19 -1.40
N ILE A 64 12.21 2.21 -2.24
CA ILE A 64 11.60 2.26 -3.57
C ILE A 64 12.68 1.96 -4.62
N ASP A 65 12.56 0.80 -5.25
CA ASP A 65 13.47 0.31 -6.28
C ASP A 65 12.87 0.57 -7.67
N LEU A 66 13.42 1.56 -8.38
CA LEU A 66 12.96 1.92 -9.72
C LEU A 66 13.42 0.94 -10.80
N ASP A 67 14.51 0.20 -10.57
CA ASP A 67 14.98 -0.85 -11.47
C ASP A 67 14.02 -2.04 -11.41
N TYR A 68 13.55 -2.41 -10.21
CA TYR A 68 12.49 -3.40 -10.06
C TYR A 68 11.19 -2.97 -10.75
N LEU A 69 10.78 -1.71 -10.64
CA LEU A 69 9.62 -1.18 -11.36
C LEU A 69 9.78 -1.29 -12.87
N ALA A 70 10.96 -0.92 -13.39
CA ALA A 70 11.25 -1.04 -14.83
C ALA A 70 11.17 -2.50 -15.29
N ARG A 71 11.72 -3.43 -14.51
CA ARG A 71 11.64 -4.88 -14.78
C ARG A 71 10.21 -5.39 -14.79
N VAL A 72 9.39 -5.05 -13.79
CA VAL A 72 7.98 -5.46 -13.74
C VAL A 72 7.22 -5.01 -15.01
N ARG A 73 7.43 -3.78 -15.47
CA ARG A 73 6.82 -3.24 -16.70
C ARG A 73 7.34 -3.90 -17.98
N GLN A 74 8.49 -4.55 -17.94
CA GLN A 74 9.04 -5.34 -19.05
C GLN A 74 8.52 -6.78 -19.03
N GLU A 75 8.49 -7.41 -17.86
CA GLU A 75 8.04 -8.79 -17.66
C GLU A 75 6.53 -8.95 -17.93
N LEU A 76 5.72 -7.96 -17.53
CA LEU A 76 4.28 -7.93 -17.80
C LEU A 76 3.88 -6.54 -18.34
N PRO A 77 3.94 -6.29 -19.65
CA PRO A 77 3.77 -4.94 -20.20
C PRO A 77 2.29 -4.51 -20.30
N LEU A 78 1.64 -4.25 -19.17
CA LEU A 78 0.21 -3.89 -19.12
C LEU A 78 -0.12 -2.52 -19.73
N LEU A 79 0.84 -1.60 -19.75
CA LEU A 79 0.66 -0.19 -20.14
C LEU A 79 1.30 0.17 -21.49
N LYS A 80 1.69 -0.83 -22.29
CA LYS A 80 2.28 -0.63 -23.62
C LYS A 80 1.22 -0.69 -24.72
#